data_AF-A0A2A3AFH4-F1
#
_entry.id   AF-A0A2A3AFH4-F1
#
_cell.length_a   1.000
_cell.length_b   1.000
_cell.length_c   1.000
_cell.angle_alpha   90.00
_cell.angle_beta   90.00
_cell.angle_gamma   90.00
#
_symmetry.space_group_name_H-M   'P 1'
#
loop_
_entity.id
_entity.type
_entity.pdbx_description
1 polymer ?
#
loop_
_entity_poly.entity_id
_entity_poly.type
_entity_poly.pdbx_seq_one_letter_code
_entity_poly.pdbx_strand_id
1 'polypeptide(L)'
;MRKIVPAAGTALALSLMLTACGGAEMDSVELAKDPSEGTAPSVSFETPLQVSEAETKVLREGDGEDLNEGDNILLQAALFKGSDGSSLGDTYSQGAGQVLKLDDQLKEAIPEMHDALIDAQEGAIIAYSSPDTSGAAGDESTSVEVYQVAKKILAPLNEDMKDTSDKMPNVTQDDQGKPTIEKPSGKEPKDLQTEVLSEGDGEEVADTDTVVANYVGVRWDDGEVFDSSYDKNAPASFPLDNVIEGWKEGLKGQKVGSRVLLAVPTDQAYGTEKQLGKDSQYPSGSLVFVVDILGAVPTPEPAPSESAAPSESAAPQPSEEAGGSEAPKPAPSESEK
;
A
#
# COMPACT_ATOMS: atom_id res chain seq x y z
N MET A 1 -10.86 55.95 22.81
CA MET A 1 -10.65 55.02 23.95
C MET A 1 -11.88 54.12 24.07
N ARG A 2 -11.87 52.95 23.42
CA ARG A 2 -12.91 51.92 23.54
C ARG A 2 -12.32 50.76 24.34
N LYS A 3 -13.01 50.38 25.41
CA LYS A 3 -12.60 49.35 26.37
C LYS A 3 -12.80 47.96 25.75
N ILE A 4 -11.75 47.15 25.78
CA ILE A 4 -11.77 45.72 25.44
C ILE A 4 -12.17 44.97 26.72
N VAL A 5 -13.15 44.07 26.61
CA VAL A 5 -13.51 43.08 27.63
C VAL A 5 -13.14 41.70 27.08
N PRO A 6 -12.40 40.85 27.81
CA PRO A 6 -12.15 39.48 27.37
C PRO A 6 -13.29 38.57 27.84
N ALA A 7 -13.85 37.79 26.92
CA ALA A 7 -14.72 36.67 27.23
C ALA A 7 -13.85 35.42 27.47
N ALA A 8 -13.90 34.89 28.68
CA ALA A 8 -13.32 33.60 29.02
C ALA A 8 -14.24 32.49 28.48
N GLY A 9 -13.75 31.70 27.52
CA GLY A 9 -14.39 30.49 27.03
C GLY A 9 -13.94 29.30 27.88
N THR A 10 -14.86 28.74 28.66
CA THR A 10 -14.66 27.51 29.43
C THR A 10 -14.68 26.32 28.48
N ALA A 11 -13.55 25.63 28.33
CA ALA A 11 -13.50 24.35 27.63
C ALA A 11 -14.21 23.29 28.49
N LEU A 12 -15.34 22.79 28.00
CA LEU A 12 -16.02 21.64 28.56
C LEU A 12 -15.32 20.40 28.00
N ALA A 13 -14.53 19.71 28.84
CA ALA A 13 -14.03 18.38 28.51
C ALA A 13 -15.21 17.42 28.56
N LEU A 14 -15.75 17.08 27.37
CA LEU A 14 -16.78 16.06 27.21
C LEU A 14 -16.06 14.71 27.26
N SER A 15 -16.05 14.08 28.43
CA SER A 15 -15.65 12.69 28.59
C SER A 15 -16.72 11.79 27.97
N LEU A 16 -16.57 11.50 26.68
CA LEU A 16 -17.29 10.42 25.99
C LEU A 16 -16.84 9.10 26.61
N MET A 17 -17.77 8.39 27.27
CA MET A 17 -17.56 6.99 27.58
C MET A 17 -17.73 6.22 26.28
N LEU A 18 -16.60 5.86 25.64
CA LEU A 18 -16.59 4.92 24.53
C LEU A 18 -17.27 3.63 24.99
N THR A 19 -18.36 3.28 24.31
CA THR A 19 -18.90 1.93 24.41
C THR A 19 -18.01 1.09 23.51
N ALA A 20 -16.95 0.52 24.08
CA ALA A 20 -16.09 -0.40 23.36
C ALA A 20 -16.95 -1.60 22.93
N CYS A 21 -17.22 -1.73 21.62
CA CYS A 21 -17.77 -2.95 21.02
C CYS A 21 -16.67 -4.03 20.94
N GLY A 22 -15.94 -4.26 22.04
CA GLY A 22 -14.97 -5.35 22.17
C GLY A 22 -15.61 -6.50 22.94
N GLY A 23 -15.54 -7.72 22.41
CA GLY A 23 -15.85 -8.89 23.21
C GLY A 23 -14.78 -9.08 24.30
N ALA A 24 -15.18 -9.74 25.40
CA ALA A 24 -14.34 -9.86 26.59
C ALA A 24 -13.02 -10.61 26.32
N GLU A 25 -12.96 -11.40 25.24
CA GLU A 25 -11.77 -12.16 24.85
C GLU A 25 -10.69 -11.25 24.23
N MET A 26 -11.10 -10.18 23.54
CA MET A 26 -10.20 -9.18 22.95
C MET A 26 -9.79 -8.04 23.91
N ASP A 27 -10.30 -8.02 25.15
CA ASP A 27 -10.04 -6.96 26.13
C ASP A 27 -8.54 -6.75 26.41
N SER A 28 -7.73 -7.81 26.35
CA SER A 28 -6.28 -7.70 26.61
C SER A 28 -5.48 -7.08 25.46
N VAL A 29 -6.06 -6.95 24.25
CA VAL A 29 -5.34 -6.46 23.08
C VAL A 29 -5.19 -4.94 23.13
N GLU A 30 -3.95 -4.46 23.18
CA GLU A 30 -3.61 -3.04 23.27
C GLU A 30 -2.50 -2.67 22.30
N LEU A 31 -2.46 -1.41 21.84
CA LEU A 31 -1.30 -0.88 21.14
C LEU A 31 -0.14 -0.74 22.12
N ALA A 32 1.00 -1.36 21.81
CA ALA A 32 2.21 -1.24 22.61
C ALA A 32 2.83 0.17 22.51
N LYS A 33 2.61 0.83 21.37
CA LYS A 33 2.96 2.23 21.10
C LYS A 33 2.02 2.77 20.02
N ASP A 34 1.80 4.08 20.01
CA ASP A 34 1.16 4.72 18.86
C ASP A 34 2.08 4.60 17.65
N PRO A 35 1.60 4.00 16.54
CA PRO A 35 2.38 3.96 15.31
C PRO A 35 2.53 5.38 14.77
N SER A 36 3.73 5.69 14.29
CA SER A 36 3.93 6.85 13.43
C SER A 36 3.26 6.58 12.08
N GLU A 37 2.94 7.65 11.35
CA GLU A 37 2.41 7.54 9.98
C GLU A 37 3.30 6.64 9.12
N GLY A 38 2.69 5.72 8.38
CA GLY A 38 3.42 4.76 7.54
C GLY A 38 4.25 3.74 8.32
N THR A 39 3.99 3.49 9.61
CA THR A 39 4.68 2.43 10.37
C THR A 39 3.72 1.36 10.85
N ALA A 40 4.13 0.10 10.77
CA ALA A 40 3.31 -1.01 11.24
C ALA A 40 3.01 -0.88 12.74
N PRO A 41 1.73 -1.02 13.17
CA PRO A 41 1.38 -1.03 14.57
C PRO A 41 2.00 -2.25 15.27
N SER A 42 2.37 -2.08 16.53
CA SER A 42 2.76 -3.18 17.40
C SER A 42 1.75 -3.30 18.53
N VAL A 43 1.34 -4.53 18.86
CA VAL A 43 0.36 -4.80 19.90
C VAL A 43 0.92 -5.68 21.01
N SER A 44 0.27 -5.64 22.17
CA SER A 44 0.45 -6.57 23.29
C SER A 44 -0.88 -7.15 23.71
N PHE A 45 -0.89 -8.42 24.13
CA PHE A 45 -2.08 -9.12 24.63
C PHE A 45 -1.68 -10.29 25.52
N GLU A 46 -2.64 -10.81 26.30
CA GLU A 46 -2.43 -12.01 27.10
C GLU A 46 -2.36 -13.25 26.19
N THR A 47 -1.30 -14.04 26.35
CA THR A 47 -1.03 -15.22 25.52
C THR A 47 -1.31 -16.53 26.28
N PRO A 48 -1.90 -17.55 25.65
CA PRO A 48 -2.41 -17.53 24.27
C PRO A 48 -3.75 -16.79 24.18
N LEU A 49 -3.90 -15.92 23.19
CA LEU A 49 -5.20 -15.34 22.86
C LEU A 49 -6.04 -16.39 22.14
N GLN A 50 -7.28 -16.57 22.60
CA GLN A 50 -8.26 -17.46 21.99
C GLN A 50 -9.58 -16.71 21.97
N VAL A 51 -10.24 -16.72 20.82
CA VAL A 51 -11.60 -16.21 20.66
C VAL A 51 -12.49 -17.37 20.22
N SER A 52 -13.72 -17.38 20.71
CA SER A 52 -14.71 -18.41 20.41
C SER A 52 -15.58 -18.07 19.19
N GLU A 53 -15.68 -16.80 18.85
CA GLU A 53 -16.34 -16.25 17.65
C GLU A 53 -15.47 -15.12 17.08
N ALA A 54 -15.84 -14.59 15.90
CA ALA A 54 -15.13 -13.44 15.36
C ALA A 54 -15.40 -12.20 16.22
N GLU A 55 -14.35 -11.48 16.59
CA GLU A 55 -14.43 -10.28 17.42
C GLU A 55 -13.57 -9.15 16.85
N THR A 56 -14.05 -7.92 16.98
CA THR A 56 -13.28 -6.70 16.70
C THR A 56 -13.04 -5.90 17.99
N LYS A 57 -11.99 -5.09 17.99
CA LYS A 57 -11.75 -4.09 19.03
C LYS A 57 -11.11 -2.85 18.41
N VAL A 58 -11.74 -1.70 18.60
CA VAL A 58 -11.13 -0.41 18.25
C VAL A 58 -9.99 -0.16 19.23
N LEU A 59 -8.75 -0.22 18.74
CA LEU A 59 -7.55 0.07 19.53
C LEU A 59 -7.26 1.57 19.57
N ARG A 60 -7.61 2.28 18.48
CA ARG A 60 -7.48 3.73 18.38
C ARG A 60 -8.57 4.27 17.46
N GLU A 61 -9.27 5.30 17.92
CA GLU A 61 -10.18 6.07 17.06
C GLU A 61 -9.39 6.82 15.98
N GLY A 62 -9.99 6.92 14.79
CA GLY A 62 -9.50 7.83 13.76
C GLY A 62 -9.86 9.27 14.10
N ASP A 63 -9.22 10.21 13.42
CA ASP A 63 -9.52 11.64 13.51
C ASP A 63 -9.79 12.28 12.15
N GLY A 64 -9.81 11.47 11.09
CA GLY A 64 -10.13 11.87 9.72
C GLY A 64 -11.62 11.75 9.37
N GLU A 65 -11.90 11.52 8.09
CA GLU A 65 -13.27 11.44 7.57
C GLU A 65 -14.03 10.22 8.06
N ASP A 66 -15.35 10.37 8.24
CA ASP A 66 -16.26 9.27 8.54
C ASP A 66 -16.34 8.30 7.35
N LEU A 67 -16.32 7.00 7.69
CA LEU A 67 -16.51 5.92 6.72
C LEU A 67 -18.00 5.59 6.58
N ASN A 68 -18.41 5.23 5.37
CA ASN A 68 -19.80 4.95 5.04
C ASN A 68 -19.89 3.75 4.10
N GLU A 69 -21.08 3.14 4.06
CA GLU A 69 -21.45 2.15 3.06
C GLU A 69 -21.18 2.68 1.63
N GLY A 70 -20.49 1.88 0.83
CA GLY A 70 -20.08 2.17 -0.54
C GLY A 70 -18.70 2.82 -0.68
N ASP A 71 -18.08 3.29 0.41
CA ASP A 71 -16.76 3.89 0.37
C ASP A 71 -15.68 2.85 0.00
N ASN A 72 -14.64 3.31 -0.69
CA ASN A 72 -13.39 2.57 -0.80
C ASN A 72 -12.42 3.10 0.25
N ILE A 73 -11.67 2.22 0.90
CA ILE A 73 -10.66 2.57 1.89
C ILE A 73 -9.35 1.85 1.59
N LEU A 74 -8.23 2.51 1.90
CA LEU A 74 -6.92 1.88 1.90
C LEU A 74 -6.65 1.30 3.29
N LEU A 75 -6.65 -0.03 3.40
CA LEU A 75 -6.30 -0.75 4.62
C LEU A 75 -4.84 -1.17 4.60
N GLN A 76 -4.19 -1.03 5.75
CA GLN A 76 -2.88 -1.62 6.03
C GLN A 76 -2.99 -2.55 7.23
N ALA A 77 -2.35 -3.71 7.16
CA ALA A 77 -2.49 -4.75 8.17
C ALA A 77 -1.15 -5.18 8.75
N ALA A 78 -1.14 -5.49 10.04
CA ALA A 78 -0.07 -6.21 10.72
C ALA A 78 -0.67 -7.45 11.41
N LEU A 79 -0.05 -8.60 11.23
CA LEU A 79 -0.55 -9.88 11.70
C LEU A 79 0.35 -10.42 12.80
N PHE A 80 -0.28 -10.95 13.85
CA PHE A 80 0.39 -11.52 15.01
C PHE A 80 -0.17 -12.89 15.34
N LYS A 81 0.69 -13.74 15.89
CA LYS A 81 0.34 -15.07 16.35
C LYS A 81 -0.32 -14.98 17.73
N GLY A 82 -1.52 -15.52 17.89
CA GLY A 82 -2.24 -15.50 19.16
C GLY A 82 -1.53 -16.29 20.27
N SER A 83 -0.73 -17.31 19.93
CA SER A 83 -0.08 -18.16 20.93
C SER A 83 1.07 -17.49 21.70
N ASP A 84 1.81 -16.57 21.07
CA ASP A 84 3.00 -15.95 21.66
C ASP A 84 3.21 -14.46 21.31
N GLY A 85 2.33 -13.88 20.50
CA GLY A 85 2.42 -12.47 20.06
C GLY A 85 3.46 -12.20 18.98
N SER A 86 4.13 -13.23 18.45
CA SER A 86 5.12 -13.04 17.38
C SER A 86 4.48 -12.54 16.08
N SER A 87 5.18 -11.68 15.34
CA SER A 87 4.68 -11.17 14.05
C SER A 87 4.66 -12.28 12.99
N LEU A 88 3.56 -12.33 12.24
CA LEU A 88 3.36 -13.19 11.07
C LEU A 88 3.58 -12.45 9.74
N GLY A 89 3.84 -11.14 9.79
CA GLY A 89 4.03 -10.27 8.64
C GLY A 89 3.09 -9.06 8.64
N ASP A 90 3.29 -8.19 7.66
CA ASP A 90 2.56 -6.93 7.54
C ASP A 90 2.55 -6.43 6.09
N THR A 91 1.61 -5.53 5.78
CA THR A 91 1.51 -4.90 4.44
C THR A 91 2.37 -3.64 4.31
N TYR A 92 2.90 -3.11 5.42
CA TYR A 92 3.68 -1.88 5.46
C TYR A 92 5.03 -2.08 4.77
N SER A 93 5.72 -3.17 5.11
CA SER A 93 6.99 -3.61 4.50
C SER A 93 6.88 -3.91 3.00
N GLN A 94 5.67 -4.16 2.50
CA GLN A 94 5.41 -4.40 1.08
C GLN A 94 5.01 -3.11 0.32
N GLY A 95 4.95 -1.96 1.02
CA GLY A 95 4.73 -0.62 0.48
C GLY A 95 3.30 -0.31 0.03
N ALA A 96 2.45 -1.32 -0.16
CA ALA A 96 1.09 -1.14 -0.63
C ALA A 96 0.07 -1.68 0.38
N GLY A 97 -0.86 -0.82 0.79
CA GLY A 97 -2.10 -1.26 1.44
C GLY A 97 -3.07 -1.87 0.43
N GLN A 98 -4.08 -2.57 0.93
CA GLN A 98 -5.15 -3.11 0.11
C GLN A 98 -6.31 -2.13 0.04
N VAL A 99 -6.83 -1.88 -1.17
CA VAL A 99 -8.09 -1.16 -1.33
C VAL A 99 -9.23 -2.13 -1.01
N LEU A 100 -10.03 -1.80 -0.01
CA LEU A 100 -11.22 -2.53 0.38
C LEU A 100 -12.45 -1.65 0.14
N LYS A 101 -13.51 -2.25 -0.40
CA LYS A 101 -14.80 -1.58 -0.52
C LYS A 101 -15.70 -1.97 0.65
N LEU A 102 -16.30 -0.98 1.30
CA LEU A 102 -17.25 -1.17 2.37
C LEU A 102 -18.62 -1.44 1.75
N ASP A 103 -18.90 -2.68 1.39
CA ASP A 103 -20.17 -3.06 0.77
C ASP A 103 -20.76 -4.36 1.34
N ASP A 104 -21.97 -4.70 0.85
CA ASP A 104 -22.66 -5.94 1.18
C ASP A 104 -21.77 -7.20 0.99
N GLN A 105 -20.79 -7.21 0.08
CA GLN A 105 -19.91 -8.36 -0.09
C GLN A 105 -18.95 -8.51 1.09
N LEU A 106 -18.39 -7.39 1.58
CA LEU A 106 -17.60 -7.40 2.81
C LEU A 106 -18.46 -7.82 4.00
N LYS A 107 -19.69 -7.32 4.09
CA LYS A 107 -20.64 -7.68 5.14
C LYS A 107 -20.98 -9.17 5.17
N GLU A 108 -21.20 -9.75 4.00
CA GLU A 108 -21.47 -11.19 3.86
C GLU A 108 -20.25 -12.04 4.21
N ALA A 109 -19.04 -11.56 3.91
CA ALA A 109 -17.80 -12.28 4.16
C ALA A 109 -17.35 -12.20 5.62
N ILE A 110 -17.35 -11.00 6.21
CA ILE A 110 -16.82 -10.70 7.55
C ILE A 110 -17.67 -9.60 8.21
N PRO A 111 -18.86 -9.93 8.74
CA PRO A 111 -19.82 -8.94 9.23
C PRO A 111 -19.28 -8.09 10.39
N GLU A 112 -18.50 -8.68 11.30
CA GLU A 112 -17.94 -7.96 12.44
C GLU A 112 -16.89 -6.92 12.02
N MET A 113 -16.12 -7.22 10.96
CA MET A 113 -15.17 -6.28 10.37
C MET A 113 -15.90 -5.17 9.62
N HIS A 114 -16.91 -5.52 8.82
CA HIS A 114 -17.75 -4.56 8.12
C HIS A 114 -18.36 -3.53 9.08
N ASP A 115 -19.04 -4.01 10.13
CA ASP A 115 -19.73 -3.15 11.08
C ASP A 115 -18.72 -2.28 11.86
N ALA A 116 -17.57 -2.83 12.24
CA ALA A 116 -16.51 -2.06 12.88
C ALA A 116 -15.91 -0.97 11.99
N LEU A 117 -15.82 -1.20 10.67
CA LEU A 117 -15.27 -0.24 9.73
C LEU A 117 -16.27 0.87 9.37
N ILE A 118 -17.56 0.58 9.20
CA ILE A 118 -18.56 1.61 8.88
C ILE A 118 -18.75 2.61 10.03
N ASP A 119 -18.56 2.19 11.28
CA ASP A 119 -18.61 3.08 12.44
C ASP A 119 -17.28 3.81 12.71
N ALA A 120 -16.22 3.52 11.93
CA ALA A 120 -14.89 4.08 12.12
C ALA A 120 -14.64 5.35 11.27
N GLN A 121 -13.49 5.97 11.53
CA GLN A 121 -13.00 7.13 10.79
C GLN A 121 -11.65 6.81 10.14
N GLU A 122 -11.27 7.57 9.11
CA GLU A 122 -9.90 7.56 8.59
C GLU A 122 -8.89 7.73 9.73
N GLY A 123 -7.83 6.93 9.68
CA GLY A 123 -6.82 6.84 10.72
C GLY A 123 -7.14 5.83 11.83
N ALA A 124 -8.34 5.25 11.92
CA ALA A 124 -8.67 4.28 12.97
C ALA A 124 -7.77 3.03 12.92
N ILE A 125 -7.53 2.43 14.09
CA ILE A 125 -6.84 1.15 14.23
C ILE A 125 -7.76 0.16 14.93
N ILE A 126 -8.02 -0.96 14.26
CA ILE A 126 -8.98 -1.98 14.68
C ILE A 126 -8.25 -3.32 14.74
N ALA A 127 -8.33 -4.01 15.88
CA ALA A 127 -7.95 -5.40 16.00
C ALA A 127 -9.12 -6.31 15.59
N TYR A 128 -8.81 -7.42 14.96
CA TYR A 128 -9.74 -8.48 14.59
C TYR A 128 -9.11 -9.84 14.88
N SER A 129 -9.93 -10.78 15.33
CA SER A 129 -9.54 -12.17 15.55
C SER A 129 -10.74 -13.08 15.29
N SER A 130 -10.50 -14.29 14.81
CA SER A 130 -11.53 -15.32 14.66
C SER A 130 -11.00 -16.74 14.93
N PRO A 131 -11.87 -17.73 15.24
CA PRO A 131 -11.45 -19.07 15.68
C PRO A 131 -10.76 -19.92 14.59
N ASP A 132 -11.06 -19.66 13.30
CA ASP A 132 -10.68 -20.53 12.18
C ASP A 132 -9.41 -20.10 11.42
N THR A 133 -8.60 -19.19 11.96
CA THR A 133 -7.36 -18.73 11.29
C THR A 133 -6.16 -19.66 11.49
N SER A 134 -6.37 -20.82 12.10
CA SER A 134 -5.38 -21.87 12.42
C SER A 134 -4.42 -22.25 11.27
N GLY A 135 -4.82 -22.03 10.01
CA GLY A 135 -3.99 -22.24 8.83
C GLY A 135 -2.91 -21.18 8.57
N ALA A 136 -3.11 -19.93 9.00
CA ALA A 136 -2.14 -18.84 8.83
C ALA A 136 -1.06 -18.84 9.92
N ALA A 137 -1.40 -19.25 11.15
CA ALA A 137 -0.48 -19.32 12.30
C ALA A 137 0.30 -20.66 12.38
N GLY A 138 -0.19 -21.72 11.73
CA GLY A 138 0.52 -23.00 11.58
C GLY A 138 0.57 -23.88 12.82
N ASP A 139 -0.17 -23.57 13.89
CA ASP A 139 -0.16 -24.33 15.16
C ASP A 139 -1.52 -24.38 15.91
N GLU A 140 -2.65 -24.31 15.20
CA GLU A 140 -4.01 -24.27 15.79
C GLU A 140 -4.31 -23.03 16.66
N SER A 141 -3.41 -22.04 16.74
CA SER A 141 -3.68 -20.77 17.41
C SER A 141 -4.46 -19.78 16.54
N THR A 142 -5.20 -18.87 17.21
CA THR A 142 -5.85 -17.73 16.56
C THR A 142 -4.80 -16.74 16.04
N SER A 143 -5.19 -15.90 15.08
CA SER A 143 -4.39 -14.76 14.61
C SER A 143 -5.00 -13.47 15.15
N VAL A 144 -4.13 -12.55 15.56
CA VAL A 144 -4.53 -11.17 15.86
C VAL A 144 -4.15 -10.32 14.67
N GLU A 145 -5.15 -9.81 13.98
CA GLU A 145 -4.99 -8.98 12.80
C GLU A 145 -5.27 -7.53 13.19
N VAL A 146 -4.33 -6.65 12.93
CA VAL A 146 -4.43 -5.24 13.29
C VAL A 146 -4.50 -4.42 12.01
N TYR A 147 -5.66 -3.85 11.75
CA TYR A 147 -5.97 -3.07 10.57
C TYR A 147 -5.92 -1.58 10.89
N GLN A 148 -5.21 -0.82 10.07
CA GLN A 148 -5.26 0.64 10.05
C GLN A 148 -6.01 1.09 8.81
N VAL A 149 -7.00 1.97 8.99
CA VAL A 149 -7.61 2.72 7.90
C VAL A 149 -6.66 3.86 7.52
N ALA A 150 -5.80 3.62 6.53
CA ALA A 150 -4.79 4.59 6.14
C ALA A 150 -5.39 5.81 5.43
N LYS A 151 -6.43 5.59 4.60
CA LYS A 151 -7.10 6.65 3.84
C LYS A 151 -8.50 6.24 3.41
N LYS A 152 -9.46 7.16 3.44
CA LYS A 152 -10.68 7.07 2.65
C LYS A 152 -10.39 7.48 1.21
N ILE A 153 -10.76 6.62 0.26
CA ILE A 153 -10.43 6.79 -1.15
C ILE A 153 -11.60 7.42 -1.88
N LEU A 154 -11.31 8.42 -2.71
CA LEU A 154 -12.33 9.09 -3.51
C LEU A 154 -13.07 8.08 -4.41
N ALA A 155 -14.36 8.33 -4.59
CA ALA A 155 -15.15 7.61 -5.59
C ALA A 155 -14.54 7.80 -7.00
N PRO A 156 -14.79 6.87 -7.94
CA PRO A 156 -14.35 7.05 -9.33
C PRO A 156 -14.75 8.41 -9.89
N LEU A 157 -13.81 9.07 -10.57
CA LEU A 157 -14.02 10.40 -11.12
C LEU A 157 -14.96 10.34 -12.32
N ASN A 158 -15.90 11.28 -12.38
CA ASN A 158 -16.86 11.43 -13.48
C ASN A 158 -17.13 12.91 -13.79
N GLU A 159 -16.14 13.76 -13.55
CA GLU A 159 -16.23 15.19 -13.83
C GLU A 159 -15.90 15.49 -15.28
N ASP A 160 -16.28 16.69 -15.74
CA ASP A 160 -15.92 17.18 -17.05
C ASP A 160 -14.40 17.28 -17.21
N MET A 161 -13.90 16.83 -18.36
CA MET A 161 -12.49 16.91 -18.72
C MET A 161 -12.25 17.98 -19.77
N LYS A 162 -11.05 18.56 -19.77
CA LYS A 162 -10.55 19.38 -20.87
C LYS A 162 -10.25 18.49 -22.09
N ASP A 163 -10.42 19.06 -23.27
CA ASP A 163 -9.96 18.44 -24.52
C ASP A 163 -8.45 18.21 -24.47
N THR A 164 -8.01 17.07 -25.00
CA THR A 164 -6.59 16.71 -25.07
C THR A 164 -5.87 17.57 -26.11
N SER A 165 -4.61 17.90 -25.85
CA SER A 165 -3.78 18.62 -26.81
C SER A 165 -3.49 17.82 -28.09
N ASP A 166 -3.19 18.51 -29.20
CA ASP A 166 -2.90 17.91 -30.52
C ASP A 166 -1.76 16.88 -30.54
N LYS A 167 -0.93 16.82 -29.49
CA LYS A 167 0.20 15.90 -29.37
C LYS A 167 -0.14 14.60 -28.63
N MET A 168 -1.31 14.56 -28.01
CA MET A 168 -1.79 13.47 -27.19
C MET A 168 -2.99 12.79 -27.86
N PRO A 169 -3.21 11.49 -27.63
CA PRO A 169 -4.42 10.83 -28.11
C PRO A 169 -5.67 11.45 -27.45
N ASN A 170 -6.77 11.50 -28.19
CA ASN A 170 -8.04 11.95 -27.64
C ASN A 170 -8.54 11.01 -26.55
N VAL A 171 -9.14 11.59 -25.51
CA VAL A 171 -9.72 10.84 -24.38
C VAL A 171 -11.18 11.21 -24.23
N THR A 172 -12.03 10.20 -24.22
CA THR A 172 -13.46 10.34 -23.88
C THR A 172 -13.77 9.56 -22.60
N GLN A 173 -14.97 9.72 -22.05
CA GLN A 173 -15.44 8.89 -20.93
C GLN A 173 -16.89 8.46 -21.14
N ASP A 174 -17.28 7.35 -20.52
CA ASP A 174 -18.68 6.94 -20.43
C ASP A 174 -19.41 7.62 -19.26
N ASP A 175 -20.71 7.33 -19.11
CA ASP A 175 -21.56 7.91 -18.06
C ASP A 175 -21.14 7.52 -16.63
N GLN A 176 -20.25 6.52 -16.48
CA GLN A 176 -19.69 6.08 -15.21
C GLN A 176 -18.27 6.63 -14.98
N GLY A 177 -17.79 7.48 -15.88
CA GLY A 177 -16.48 8.10 -15.81
C GLY A 177 -15.33 7.21 -16.29
N LYS A 178 -15.59 6.02 -16.86
CA LYS A 178 -14.51 5.16 -17.39
C LYS A 178 -13.91 5.83 -18.64
N PRO A 179 -12.60 6.12 -18.66
CA PRO A 179 -11.97 6.76 -19.79
C PRO A 179 -11.76 5.76 -20.94
N THR A 180 -11.89 6.25 -22.17
CA THR A 180 -11.49 5.56 -23.40
C THR A 180 -10.43 6.39 -24.10
N ILE A 181 -9.26 5.78 -24.33
CA ILE A 181 -8.14 6.39 -25.05
C ILE A 181 -8.30 6.02 -26.52
N GLU A 182 -8.44 7.01 -27.40
CA GLU A 182 -8.41 6.75 -28.83
C GLU A 182 -7.03 6.24 -29.27
N LYS A 183 -6.99 5.47 -30.36
CA LYS A 183 -5.74 4.90 -30.86
C LYS A 183 -4.69 6.01 -31.05
N PRO A 184 -3.51 5.91 -30.40
CA PRO A 184 -2.44 6.87 -30.59
C PRO A 184 -2.01 6.95 -32.05
N SER A 185 -1.66 8.16 -32.50
CA SER A 185 -1.25 8.38 -33.88
C SER A 185 -0.01 9.28 -33.95
N GLY A 186 0.68 9.23 -35.08
CA GLY A 186 1.90 10.00 -35.28
C GLY A 186 3.16 9.28 -34.77
N LYS A 187 4.16 10.05 -34.38
CA LYS A 187 5.46 9.52 -33.92
C LYS A 187 5.38 9.20 -32.44
N GLU A 188 5.97 8.07 -32.05
CA GLU A 188 6.15 7.73 -30.65
C GLU A 188 6.81 8.86 -29.85
N PRO A 189 6.39 9.05 -28.58
CA PRO A 189 6.99 10.03 -27.70
C PRO A 189 8.47 9.67 -27.47
N LYS A 190 9.33 10.69 -27.48
CA LYS A 190 10.74 10.56 -27.09
C LYS A 190 11.00 10.97 -25.66
N ASP A 191 10.11 11.79 -25.12
CA ASP A 191 10.13 12.31 -23.77
C ASP A 191 8.73 12.07 -23.18
N LEU A 192 8.64 11.95 -21.85
CA LEU A 192 7.36 11.86 -21.16
C LEU A 192 6.50 13.09 -21.48
N GLN A 193 5.27 12.84 -21.88
CA GLN A 193 4.25 13.88 -22.01
C GLN A 193 3.18 13.65 -20.95
N THR A 194 2.86 14.71 -20.22
CA THR A 194 1.89 14.70 -19.12
C THR A 194 0.88 15.82 -19.36
N GLU A 195 -0.41 15.48 -19.31
CA GLU A 195 -1.49 16.43 -19.46
C GLU A 195 -2.57 16.19 -18.41
N VAL A 196 -2.92 17.22 -17.65
CA VAL A 196 -3.98 17.16 -16.64
C VAL A 196 -5.31 17.48 -17.32
N LEU A 197 -6.13 16.44 -17.50
CA LEU A 197 -7.43 16.55 -18.17
C LEU A 197 -8.50 17.11 -17.23
N SER A 198 -8.45 16.71 -15.96
CA SER A 198 -9.21 17.34 -14.86
C SER A 198 -8.30 17.53 -13.66
N GLU A 199 -8.34 18.71 -13.04
CA GLU A 199 -7.49 19.04 -11.89
C GLU A 199 -8.27 18.79 -10.60
N GLY A 200 -7.72 17.95 -9.73
CA GLY A 200 -8.25 17.71 -8.40
C GLY A 200 -7.91 18.84 -7.42
N ASP A 201 -8.57 18.81 -6.28
CA ASP A 201 -8.41 19.79 -5.20
C ASP A 201 -7.81 19.20 -3.92
N GLY A 202 -7.49 17.90 -3.92
CA GLY A 202 -6.89 17.21 -2.81
C GLY A 202 -5.39 17.47 -2.63
N GLU A 203 -4.78 16.64 -1.79
CA GLU A 203 -3.36 16.72 -1.43
C GLU A 203 -2.45 16.48 -2.65
N GLU A 204 -1.27 17.10 -2.63
CA GLU A 204 -0.26 16.92 -3.67
C GLU A 204 0.49 15.60 -3.47
N VAL A 205 0.62 14.81 -4.53
CA VAL A 205 1.33 13.53 -4.53
C VAL A 205 2.83 13.76 -4.41
N ALA A 206 3.45 13.25 -3.35
CA ALA A 206 4.90 13.25 -3.17
C ALA A 206 5.57 12.13 -4.00
N ASP A 207 6.88 12.20 -4.16
CA ASP A 207 7.65 11.27 -4.99
C ASP A 207 7.83 9.87 -4.40
N THR A 208 7.61 9.74 -3.10
CA THR A 208 7.66 8.50 -2.33
C THR A 208 6.28 8.07 -1.81
N ASP A 209 5.20 8.59 -2.39
CA ASP A 209 3.85 8.21 -1.96
C ASP A 209 3.43 6.88 -2.56
N THR A 210 2.49 6.24 -1.86
CA THR A 210 1.63 5.21 -2.42
C THR A 210 0.36 5.87 -2.94
N VAL A 211 0.18 5.84 -4.26
CA VAL A 211 -0.99 6.38 -4.93
C VAL A 211 -2.05 5.29 -5.09
N VAL A 212 -3.29 5.59 -4.71
CA VAL A 212 -4.45 4.78 -5.08
C VAL A 212 -5.07 5.38 -6.33
N ALA A 213 -5.14 4.58 -7.39
CA ALA A 213 -5.57 5.05 -8.69
C ALA A 213 -6.55 4.11 -9.38
N ASN A 214 -7.45 4.71 -10.15
CA ASN A 214 -8.04 4.04 -11.29
C ASN A 214 -7.24 4.39 -12.55
N TYR A 215 -7.10 3.45 -13.49
CA TYR A 215 -6.32 3.68 -14.71
C TYR A 215 -6.76 2.82 -15.88
N VAL A 216 -6.46 3.30 -17.08
CA VAL A 216 -6.49 2.54 -18.33
C VAL A 216 -5.14 2.72 -19.02
N GLY A 217 -4.49 1.61 -19.38
CA GLY A 217 -3.25 1.60 -20.13
C GLY A 217 -3.44 0.98 -21.52
N VAL A 218 -3.03 1.70 -22.56
CA VAL A 218 -3.02 1.23 -23.96
C VAL A 218 -1.61 1.20 -24.53
N ARG A 219 -1.37 0.30 -25.46
CA ARG A 219 -0.12 0.27 -26.25
C ARG A 219 -0.16 1.38 -27.28
N TRP A 220 0.97 2.03 -27.52
CA TRP A 220 1.05 3.09 -28.53
C TRP A 220 0.80 2.56 -29.96
N ASP A 221 1.32 1.37 -30.29
CA ASP A 221 1.40 0.86 -31.67
C ASP A 221 0.02 0.47 -32.26
N ASP A 222 -0.79 -0.24 -31.47
CA ASP A 222 -2.10 -0.73 -31.89
C ASP A 222 -3.27 0.02 -31.24
N GLY A 223 -3.06 0.68 -30.09
CA GLY A 223 -4.11 1.30 -29.29
C GLY A 223 -4.88 0.30 -28.42
N GLU A 224 -4.43 -0.95 -28.32
CA GLU A 224 -5.11 -1.98 -27.53
C GLU A 224 -4.85 -1.77 -26.04
N VAL A 225 -5.92 -1.92 -25.25
CA VAL A 225 -5.85 -1.93 -23.78
C VAL A 225 -5.09 -3.17 -23.35
N PHE A 226 -4.01 -2.99 -22.60
CA PHE A 226 -3.25 -4.09 -22.01
C PHE A 226 -3.49 -4.25 -20.51
N ASP A 227 -3.89 -3.17 -19.82
CA ASP A 227 -4.24 -3.21 -18.41
C ASP A 227 -5.23 -2.09 -18.06
N SER A 228 -6.11 -2.35 -17.10
CA SER A 228 -7.21 -1.47 -16.71
C SER A 228 -7.76 -1.86 -15.34
N SER A 229 -7.81 -0.91 -14.41
CA SER A 229 -8.46 -1.12 -13.11
C SER A 229 -9.99 -1.12 -13.21
N TYR A 230 -10.55 -0.38 -14.19
CA TYR A 230 -11.99 -0.33 -14.43
C TYR A 230 -12.53 -1.69 -14.87
N ASP A 231 -11.77 -2.47 -15.64
CA ASP A 231 -12.18 -3.83 -16.04
C ASP A 231 -12.14 -4.81 -14.86
N LYS A 232 -11.37 -4.48 -13.82
CA LYS A 232 -11.27 -5.23 -12.56
C LYS A 232 -12.27 -4.72 -11.51
N ASN A 233 -12.99 -3.63 -11.79
CA ASN A 233 -13.97 -2.97 -10.92
C ASN A 233 -13.43 -2.55 -9.54
N ALA A 234 -12.12 -2.31 -9.42
CA ALA A 234 -11.49 -1.90 -8.18
C ALA A 234 -10.27 -1.02 -8.46
N PRO A 235 -10.11 0.13 -7.75
CA PRO A 235 -8.87 0.88 -7.74
C PRO A 235 -7.70 0.03 -7.25
N ALA A 236 -6.50 0.39 -7.68
CA ALA A 236 -5.27 -0.28 -7.25
C ALA A 236 -4.33 0.70 -6.57
N SER A 237 -3.56 0.21 -5.60
CA SER A 237 -2.53 0.96 -4.87
C SER A 237 -1.16 0.72 -5.49
N PHE A 238 -0.39 1.79 -5.63
CA PHE A 238 0.89 1.81 -6.32
C PHE A 238 1.91 2.63 -5.53
N PRO A 239 2.91 2.00 -4.89
CA PRO A 239 4.07 2.71 -4.38
C PRO A 239 4.84 3.31 -5.55
N LEU A 240 5.02 4.63 -5.59
CA LEU A 240 5.63 5.30 -6.76
C LEU A 240 7.08 4.87 -7.01
N ASP A 241 7.77 4.38 -5.98
CA ASP A 241 9.12 3.80 -6.11
C ASP A 241 9.16 2.45 -6.83
N ASN A 242 8.01 1.76 -6.96
CA ASN A 242 7.92 0.41 -7.53
C ASN A 242 7.12 0.36 -8.84
N VAL A 243 6.81 1.51 -9.45
CA VAL A 243 6.17 1.59 -10.78
C VAL A 243 7.16 2.04 -11.85
N ILE A 244 6.70 2.06 -13.11
CA ILE A 244 7.49 2.59 -14.23
C ILE A 244 7.80 4.08 -14.01
N GLU A 245 8.99 4.51 -14.44
CA GLU A 245 9.48 5.89 -14.24
C GLU A 245 8.50 6.94 -14.76
N GLY A 246 7.80 6.65 -15.87
CA GLY A 246 6.82 7.56 -16.46
C GLY A 246 5.62 7.84 -15.55
N TRP A 247 5.22 6.88 -14.70
CA TRP A 247 4.19 7.10 -13.68
C TRP A 247 4.74 7.93 -12.53
N LYS A 248 5.92 7.58 -12.01
CA LYS A 248 6.57 8.32 -10.92
C LYS A 248 6.73 9.80 -11.26
N GLU A 249 7.34 10.11 -12.41
CA GLU A 249 7.57 11.49 -12.83
C GLU A 249 6.28 12.18 -13.32
N GLY A 250 5.33 11.44 -13.89
CA GLY A 250 4.09 11.99 -14.41
C GLY A 250 3.06 12.36 -13.34
N LEU A 251 3.04 11.63 -12.21
CA LEU A 251 2.06 11.80 -11.14
C LEU A 251 2.58 12.63 -9.96
N LYS A 252 3.90 12.66 -9.72
CA LYS A 252 4.51 13.53 -8.71
C LYS A 252 4.10 14.99 -8.92
N GLY A 253 3.67 15.64 -7.85
CA GLY A 253 3.21 17.03 -7.85
C GLY A 253 1.79 17.24 -8.39
N GLN A 254 1.11 16.17 -8.82
CA GLN A 254 -0.31 16.24 -9.17
C GLN A 254 -1.16 16.14 -7.91
N LYS A 255 -2.41 16.60 -7.97
CA LYS A 255 -3.32 16.55 -6.83
C LYS A 255 -4.22 15.32 -6.85
N VAL A 256 -4.52 14.79 -5.68
CA VAL A 256 -5.63 13.84 -5.50
C VAL A 256 -6.93 14.45 -6.04
N GLY A 257 -7.71 13.64 -6.75
CA GLY A 257 -8.88 14.06 -7.55
C GLY A 257 -8.56 14.41 -9.00
N SER A 258 -7.28 14.43 -9.40
CA SER A 258 -6.91 14.73 -10.79
C SER A 258 -7.06 13.52 -11.70
N ARG A 259 -7.44 13.79 -12.95
CA ARG A 259 -7.28 12.87 -14.08
C ARG A 259 -6.11 13.31 -14.95
N VAL A 260 -5.13 12.44 -15.12
CA VAL A 260 -3.87 12.71 -15.80
C VAL A 260 -3.69 11.76 -16.98
N LEU A 261 -3.42 12.32 -18.16
CA LEU A 261 -3.05 11.60 -19.36
C LEU A 261 -1.53 11.60 -19.52
N LEU A 262 -0.95 10.41 -19.64
CA LEU A 262 0.49 10.18 -19.78
C LEU A 262 0.78 9.49 -21.11
N ALA A 263 1.72 10.02 -21.89
CA ALA A 263 2.33 9.29 -23.00
C ALA A 263 3.78 8.99 -22.61
N VAL A 264 4.04 7.73 -22.28
CA VAL A 264 5.27 7.26 -21.68
C VAL A 264 6.18 6.68 -22.75
N PRO A 265 7.39 7.24 -22.96
CA PRO A 265 8.35 6.69 -23.91
C PRO A 265 8.87 5.32 -23.45
N THR A 266 9.33 4.52 -24.39
CA THR A 266 9.75 3.12 -24.16
C THR A 266 10.75 2.96 -23.00
N ASP A 267 11.69 3.89 -22.85
CA ASP A 267 12.75 3.86 -21.83
C ASP A 267 12.26 4.22 -20.42
N GLN A 268 11.07 4.84 -20.30
CA GLN A 268 10.38 5.12 -19.04
C GLN A 268 9.16 4.21 -18.80
N ALA A 269 8.92 3.26 -19.71
CA ALA A 269 7.91 2.22 -19.60
C ALA A 269 8.57 0.88 -19.19
N TYR A 270 8.12 -0.24 -19.76
CA TYR A 270 8.71 -1.57 -19.49
C TYR A 270 9.89 -1.92 -20.42
N GLY A 271 10.24 -1.04 -21.36
CA GLY A 271 11.33 -1.26 -22.31
C GLY A 271 10.92 -2.03 -23.57
N THR A 272 11.92 -2.51 -24.30
CA THR A 272 11.74 -3.18 -25.60
C THR A 272 11.48 -4.67 -25.44
N GLU A 273 10.87 -5.30 -26.45
CA GLU A 273 10.64 -6.76 -26.48
C GLU A 273 11.95 -7.54 -26.24
N LYS A 274 13.08 -7.04 -26.76
CA LYS A 274 14.39 -7.65 -26.55
C LYS A 274 14.84 -7.63 -25.07
N GLN A 275 14.50 -6.58 -24.33
CA GLN A 275 14.86 -6.46 -22.91
C GLN A 275 13.95 -7.33 -22.04
N LEU A 276 12.66 -7.39 -22.38
CA LEU A 276 11.65 -8.14 -21.63
C LEU A 276 11.70 -9.65 -21.88
N GLY A 277 12.09 -10.07 -23.08
CA GLY A 277 11.98 -11.45 -23.51
C GLY A 277 10.58 -11.80 -24.00
N LYS A 278 10.48 -12.88 -24.78
CA LYS A 278 9.27 -13.24 -25.54
C LYS A 278 8.09 -13.66 -24.66
N ASP A 279 8.36 -14.14 -23.45
CA ASP A 279 7.35 -14.67 -22.52
C ASP A 279 6.96 -13.64 -21.45
N SER A 280 7.37 -12.37 -21.61
CA SER A 280 7.02 -11.30 -20.68
C SER A 280 5.52 -11.01 -20.72
N GLN A 281 4.93 -10.86 -19.54
CA GLN A 281 3.55 -10.40 -19.37
C GLN A 281 3.38 -8.89 -19.60
N TYR A 282 4.49 -8.13 -19.62
CA TYR A 282 4.46 -6.67 -19.79
C TYR A 282 4.49 -6.27 -21.27
N PRO A 283 3.74 -5.23 -21.68
CA PRO A 283 3.84 -4.71 -23.03
C PRO A 283 5.20 -4.05 -23.26
N SER A 284 5.79 -4.29 -24.44
CA SER A 284 6.98 -3.57 -24.87
C SER A 284 6.63 -2.28 -25.60
N GLY A 285 7.54 -1.31 -25.57
CA GLY A 285 7.44 -0.08 -26.33
C GLY A 285 6.80 1.06 -25.55
N SER A 286 6.43 2.12 -26.27
CA SER A 286 5.79 3.31 -25.70
C SER A 286 4.34 3.01 -25.33
N LEU A 287 3.85 3.61 -24.24
CA LEU A 287 2.53 3.36 -23.68
C LEU A 287 1.77 4.67 -23.45
N VAL A 288 0.45 4.59 -23.40
CA VAL A 288 -0.40 5.72 -23.01
C VAL A 288 -1.29 5.30 -21.86
N PHE A 289 -1.40 6.16 -20.85
CA PHE A 289 -2.23 5.93 -19.68
C PHE A 289 -3.16 7.10 -19.43
N VAL A 290 -4.39 6.82 -19.02
CA VAL A 290 -5.21 7.75 -18.24
C VAL A 290 -5.20 7.25 -16.81
N VAL A 291 -4.87 8.12 -15.87
CA VAL A 291 -4.76 7.81 -14.43
C VAL A 291 -5.63 8.80 -13.65
N ASP A 292 -6.58 8.26 -12.90
CA ASP A 292 -7.36 8.97 -11.89
C ASP A 292 -6.69 8.78 -10.53
N ILE A 293 -6.20 9.87 -9.95
CA ILE A 293 -5.57 9.84 -8.62
C ILE A 293 -6.68 9.94 -7.57
N LEU A 294 -7.01 8.82 -6.92
CA LEU A 294 -8.14 8.73 -5.99
C LEU A 294 -7.73 8.88 -4.52
N GLY A 295 -6.44 8.72 -4.23
CA GLY A 295 -5.85 8.93 -2.92
C GLY A 295 -4.33 8.85 -2.98
N ALA A 296 -3.68 9.43 -1.99
CA ALA A 296 -2.24 9.34 -1.79
C ALA A 296 -1.96 9.26 -0.29
N VAL A 297 -1.00 8.43 0.09
CA VAL A 297 -0.47 8.34 1.45
C VAL A 297 1.04 8.18 1.37
N PRO A 298 1.80 8.63 2.37
CA PRO A 298 3.22 8.31 2.45
C PRO A 298 3.43 6.80 2.34
N THR A 299 4.34 6.35 1.47
CA THR A 299 4.67 4.92 1.42
C THR A 299 5.28 4.52 2.77
N PRO A 300 4.75 3.47 3.42
CA PRO A 300 5.32 2.99 4.68
C PRO A 300 6.80 2.67 4.55
N GLU A 301 7.61 3.17 5.48
CA GLU A 301 9.04 2.86 5.48
C GLU A 301 9.22 1.43 6.03
N PRO A 302 9.90 0.52 5.30
CA PRO A 302 10.17 -0.80 5.83
C PRO A 302 10.99 -0.66 7.11
N ALA A 303 10.56 -1.33 8.19
CA ALA A 303 11.24 -1.24 9.47
C ALA A 303 12.75 -1.52 9.31
N PRO A 304 13.63 -0.69 9.90
CA PRO A 304 15.06 -0.96 9.84
C PRO A 304 15.31 -2.33 10.44
N SER A 305 15.91 -3.22 9.66
CA SER A 305 16.26 -4.57 10.12
C SER A 305 17.11 -4.44 11.38
N GLU A 306 16.59 -4.91 12.52
CA GLU A 306 17.31 -4.91 13.80
C GLU A 306 18.50 -5.91 13.83
N SER A 307 18.89 -6.46 12.66
CA SER A 307 20.00 -7.39 12.48
C SER A 307 21.18 -6.73 11.75
N ALA A 308 21.80 -5.74 12.38
CA ALA A 308 23.20 -5.39 12.14
C ALA A 308 23.77 -4.49 13.25
N ALA A 309 23.65 -4.89 14.52
CA ALA A 309 24.64 -4.43 15.49
C ALA A 309 26.01 -5.01 15.06
N PRO A 310 27.06 -4.20 14.83
CA PRO A 310 28.36 -4.73 14.47
C PRO A 310 28.87 -5.54 15.65
N SER A 311 29.02 -6.85 15.45
CA SER A 311 29.79 -7.69 16.37
C SER A 311 31.19 -7.11 16.41
N GLU A 312 31.51 -6.44 17.52
CA GLU A 312 32.84 -5.99 17.87
C GLU A 312 33.75 -7.22 17.85
N SER A 313 34.47 -7.39 16.73
CA SER A 313 35.44 -8.47 16.55
C SER A 313 36.57 -8.24 17.55
N ALA A 314 36.45 -8.92 18.68
CA ALA A 314 37.49 -9.01 19.69
C ALA A 314 38.80 -9.49 19.04
N ALA A 315 39.87 -8.75 19.35
CA ALA A 315 41.23 -9.03 18.95
C ALA A 315 41.66 -10.48 19.27
N PRO A 316 42.56 -11.09 18.47
CA PRO A 316 43.07 -12.42 18.73
C PRO A 316 44.08 -12.41 19.88
N GLN A 317 43.89 -13.28 20.88
CA GLN A 317 44.97 -13.71 21.77
C GLN A 317 45.49 -15.10 21.35
N PRO A 318 46.79 -15.39 21.52
CA PRO A 318 47.46 -16.57 20.95
C PRO A 318 47.55 -17.74 21.94
N SER A 319 47.58 -18.96 21.42
CA SER A 319 48.04 -20.20 22.10
C SER A 319 48.40 -21.23 21.02
N GLU A 320 49.68 -21.49 20.77
CA GLU A 320 50.63 -22.41 21.43
C GLU A 320 50.79 -23.75 20.68
N GLU A 321 52.04 -24.09 20.39
CA GLU A 321 52.53 -25.24 19.62
C GLU A 321 52.28 -26.60 20.29
N ALA A 322 52.07 -27.62 19.46
CA ALA A 322 52.76 -28.93 19.45
C ALA A 322 52.13 -29.75 18.29
N GLY A 323 52.81 -30.40 17.35
CA GLY A 323 54.16 -30.91 17.28
C GLY A 323 54.07 -32.35 16.74
N GLY A 324 54.70 -32.62 15.59
CA GLY A 324 55.27 -33.94 15.30
C GLY A 324 54.69 -34.79 14.14
N SER A 325 55.60 -35.06 13.18
CA SER A 325 55.73 -36.25 12.30
C SER A 325 54.60 -36.54 11.30
N GLU A 326 54.83 -36.93 10.05
CA GLU A 326 56.01 -37.48 9.38
C GLU A 326 55.72 -37.46 7.86
N ALA A 327 56.69 -37.13 7.02
CA ALA A 327 56.64 -37.41 5.58
C ALA A 327 57.33 -38.77 5.32
N PRO A 328 57.08 -39.44 4.19
CA PRO A 328 58.11 -39.33 3.16
C PRO A 328 57.65 -39.41 1.68
N LYS A 329 58.32 -38.54 0.89
CA LYS A 329 58.96 -38.73 -0.44
C LYS A 329 58.15 -39.04 -1.74
N PRO A 330 58.75 -38.72 -2.92
CA PRO A 330 58.03 -38.32 -4.13
C PRO A 330 58.34 -39.14 -5.41
N ALA A 331 57.65 -38.75 -6.50
CA ALA A 331 58.03 -38.83 -7.93
C ALA A 331 57.79 -40.17 -8.69
N PRO A 332 57.85 -40.24 -10.05
CA PRO A 332 57.83 -39.20 -11.11
C PRO A 332 56.97 -39.53 -12.38
N SER A 333 56.99 -38.60 -13.36
CA SER A 333 57.00 -38.75 -14.84
C SER A 333 55.71 -39.19 -15.59
N GLU A 334 55.23 -38.39 -16.56
CA GLU A 334 55.31 -38.60 -18.05
C GLU A 334 54.49 -39.81 -18.52
N SER A 335 53.72 -39.86 -19.61
CA SER A 335 53.68 -39.18 -20.92
C SER A 335 52.44 -39.69 -21.68
N GLU A 336 51.98 -38.94 -22.68
CA GLU A 336 51.30 -39.38 -23.92
C GLU A 336 49.99 -40.19 -23.84
N LYS A 337 48.86 -39.58 -24.24
CA LYS A 337 48.33 -39.72 -25.61
C LYS A 337 47.25 -38.68 -25.91
#